data_AF-A0A7C5Z9M6-F1
#
_entry.id   AF-A0A7C5Z9M6-F1
#
_cell.length_a   1.000
_cell.length_b   1.000
_cell.length_c   1.000
_cell.angle_alpha   90.00
_cell.angle_beta   90.00
_cell.angle_gamma   90.00
#
_symmetry.space_group_name_H-M   'P 1'
#
loop_
_entity.id
_entity.type
_entity.pdbx_description
1 polymer ?
#
loop_
_entity_poly.entity_id
_entity_poly.type
_entity_poly.pdbx_seq_one_letter_code
_entity_poly.pdbx_strand_id
1 'polypeptide(L)'
;MAVDQTVEIETYFGESRQRISRETVLIAVICCCLAILLRVVALGTKELFGDEFFALDYATGDRPNLFREIFHGHLPLYYEILRGWTKLFGASHDWILRIPSALFGVAAWVAFFFYAF
;
A
#
# COMPACT_ATOMS: atom_id res chain seq x y z
N MET A 1 25.18 -35.65 -33.95
CA MET A 1 24.74 -34.34 -34.47
C MET A 1 23.56 -33.89 -33.60
N ALA A 2 23.85 -33.45 -32.37
CA ALA A 2 22.85 -32.98 -31.41
C ALA A 2 23.13 -31.49 -31.22
N VAL A 3 22.31 -30.67 -31.88
CA VAL A 3 22.42 -29.22 -31.91
C VAL A 3 21.87 -28.68 -30.59
N ASP A 4 22.77 -28.29 -29.71
CA ASP A 4 22.85 -26.94 -29.12
C ASP A 4 21.54 -26.19 -28.79
N GLN A 5 20.51 -26.86 -28.29
CA GLN A 5 19.29 -26.19 -27.81
C GLN A 5 19.41 -25.62 -26.39
N THR A 6 20.46 -25.97 -25.64
CA THR A 6 20.66 -25.50 -24.26
C THR A 6 21.20 -24.08 -24.19
N VAL A 7 21.92 -23.61 -25.22
CA VAL A 7 22.56 -22.29 -25.22
C VAL A 7 21.56 -21.16 -25.55
N GLU A 8 20.48 -21.45 -26.29
CA GLU A 8 19.48 -20.42 -26.65
C GLU A 8 18.55 -20.02 -25.51
N ILE A 9 18.34 -20.86 -24.47
CA ILE A 9 17.40 -20.53 -23.39
C ILE A 9 18.00 -19.49 -22.42
N GLU A 10 19.33 -19.46 -22.29
CA GLU A 10 20.04 -18.58 -21.35
C GLU A 10 20.07 -17.12 -21.83
N THR A 11 19.97 -16.88 -23.15
CA THR A 11 19.99 -15.55 -23.77
C THR A 11 18.67 -14.78 -23.67
N TYR A 12 17.53 -15.44 -23.40
CA TYR A 12 16.23 -14.75 -23.29
C TYR A 12 16.00 -14.09 -21.94
N PHE A 13 16.71 -14.49 -20.88
CA PHE A 13 16.70 -13.84 -19.57
C PHE A 13 17.85 -12.84 -19.42
N GLY A 14 18.04 -12.00 -20.44
CA GLY A 14 18.86 -10.81 -20.30
C GLY A 14 18.22 -9.88 -19.27
N GLU A 15 18.64 -9.98 -18.01
CA GLU A 15 18.39 -8.95 -17.00
C GLU A 15 19.00 -7.64 -17.50
N SER A 16 18.22 -6.88 -18.26
CA SER A 16 18.56 -5.51 -18.57
C SER A 16 18.43 -4.72 -17.28
N ARG A 17 19.51 -4.65 -16.48
CA ARG A 17 19.66 -3.63 -15.44
C ARG A 17 19.57 -2.28 -16.13
N GLN A 18 18.38 -1.73 -16.20
CA GLN A 18 18.18 -0.42 -16.78
C GLN A 18 18.92 0.58 -15.88
N ARG A 19 19.87 1.32 -16.45
CA ARG A 19 20.49 2.41 -15.72
C ARG A 19 19.41 3.45 -15.48
N ILE A 20 19.03 3.63 -14.22
CA ILE A 20 18.06 4.66 -13.83
C ILE A 20 18.67 6.02 -14.17
N SER A 21 18.11 6.68 -15.18
CA SER A 21 18.55 8.01 -15.60
C SER A 21 18.08 9.07 -14.60
N ARG A 22 18.78 10.20 -14.51
CA ARG A 22 18.44 11.29 -13.58
C ARG A 22 17.03 11.83 -13.86
N GLU A 23 16.64 11.86 -15.12
CA GLU A 23 15.31 12.27 -15.58
C GLU A 23 14.23 11.31 -15.07
N THR A 24 14.51 10.00 -15.07
CA THR A 24 13.60 8.97 -14.55
C THR A 24 13.34 9.16 -13.05
N VAL A 25 14.40 9.40 -12.27
CA VAL A 25 14.26 9.70 -10.83
C VAL A 25 13.46 10.97 -10.61
N LEU A 26 13.69 12.01 -11.41
CA LEU A 26 13.02 13.30 -11.28
C LEU A 26 11.52 13.17 -11.57
N ILE A 27 11.14 12.45 -12.63
CA ILE A 27 9.74 12.13 -12.95
C ILE A 27 9.11 11.33 -11.81
N ALA A 28 9.81 10.32 -11.29
CA ALA A 28 9.34 9.51 -10.19
C ALA A 28 9.05 10.38 -8.95
N VAL A 29 9.99 11.24 -8.55
CA VAL A 29 9.80 12.15 -7.41
C VAL A 29 8.60 13.07 -7.62
N ILE A 30 8.42 13.64 -8.82
CA ILE A 30 7.26 14.47 -9.14
C ILE A 30 5.96 13.67 -8.99
N CYS A 31 5.89 12.46 -9.55
CA CYS A 31 4.74 11.58 -9.42
C CYS A 31 4.44 11.21 -7.97
N CYS A 32 5.47 10.96 -7.16
CA CYS A 32 5.33 10.68 -5.72
C CYS A 32 4.73 11.88 -4.97
N CYS A 33 5.30 13.07 -5.19
CA CYS A 33 4.81 14.31 -4.59
C CYS A 33 3.36 14.58 -4.98
N LEU A 34 3.00 14.39 -6.25
CA LEU A 34 1.63 14.54 -6.73
C LEU A 34 0.69 13.51 -6.08
N ALA A 35 1.11 12.25 -5.96
CA ALA A 35 0.33 11.20 -5.32
C ALA A 35 0.05 11.50 -3.84
N ILE A 36 1.06 12.00 -3.11
CA ILE A 36 0.91 12.42 -1.71
C ILE A 36 -0.06 13.60 -1.61
N LEU A 37 0.13 14.62 -2.44
CA LEU A 37 -0.71 15.83 -2.43
C LEU A 37 -2.18 15.49 -2.68
N LEU A 38 -2.46 14.70 -3.72
CA LEU A 38 -3.83 14.30 -4.07
C LEU A 38 -4.49 13.46 -2.97
N ARG A 39 -3.73 12.61 -2.28
CA ARG A 39 -4.27 11.80 -1.17
C ARG A 39 -4.55 12.66 0.06
N VAL A 40 -3.64 13.55 0.45
CA VAL A 40 -3.78 14.32 1.69
C VAL A 40 -4.84 15.42 1.57
N VAL A 41 -4.97 16.11 0.43
CA VAL A 41 -5.91 17.23 0.26
C VAL A 41 -7.37 16.79 0.40
N ALA A 42 -7.71 15.56 -0.01
CA ALA A 42 -9.08 15.04 0.06
C ALA A 42 -9.37 14.22 1.32
N LEU A 43 -8.38 14.01 2.20
CA LEU A 43 -8.48 13.02 3.27
C LEU A 43 -9.48 13.40 4.38
N GLY A 44 -9.79 14.69 4.56
CA GLY A 44 -10.68 15.20 5.61
C GLY A 44 -11.96 15.88 5.13
N THR A 45 -12.24 15.88 3.82
CA THR A 45 -13.41 16.61 3.27
C THR A 45 -14.68 15.77 3.22
N LYS A 46 -14.56 14.45 3.42
CA LYS A 46 -15.67 13.50 3.40
C LYS A 46 -15.83 12.83 4.76
N GLU A 47 -17.06 12.78 5.23
CA GLU A 47 -17.47 11.93 6.35
C GLU A 47 -17.14 10.46 6.07
N LEU A 48 -17.07 9.65 7.12
CA LEU A 48 -16.90 8.20 7.01
C LEU A 48 -18.06 7.60 6.21
N PHE A 49 -17.75 6.65 5.31
CA PHE A 49 -18.80 5.98 4.53
C PHE A 49 -18.52 4.50 4.30
N GLY A 50 -19.60 3.71 4.23
CA GLY A 50 -19.54 2.30 3.83
C GLY A 50 -18.65 1.44 4.73
N ASP A 51 -17.53 0.98 4.18
CA ASP A 51 -16.55 0.12 4.83
C ASP A 51 -15.72 0.83 5.91
N GLU A 52 -15.64 2.16 5.86
CA GLU A 52 -14.90 2.95 6.86
C GLU A 52 -15.55 2.91 8.25
N PHE A 53 -16.89 2.80 8.33
CA PHE A 53 -17.59 2.63 9.61
C PHE A 53 -17.24 1.31 10.28
N PHE A 54 -17.16 0.23 9.49
CA PHE A 54 -16.71 -1.06 10.01
C PHE A 54 -15.27 -0.95 10.49
N ALA A 55 -14.38 -0.29 9.75
CA ALA A 55 -13.01 -0.10 10.18
C ALA A 55 -12.87 0.67 11.50
N LEU A 56 -13.70 1.69 11.71
CA LEU A 56 -13.78 2.40 12.98
C LEU A 56 -14.27 1.50 14.12
N ASP A 57 -15.38 0.78 13.91
CA ASP A 57 -15.98 -0.12 14.89
C ASP A 57 -15.01 -1.25 15.28
N TYR A 58 -14.30 -1.84 14.31
CA TYR A 58 -13.25 -2.83 14.58
C TYR A 58 -12.05 -2.25 15.34
N ALA A 59 -11.72 -0.98 15.14
CA ALA A 59 -10.58 -0.33 15.81
C ALA A 59 -10.91 0.11 17.24
N THR A 60 -12.13 0.60 17.49
CA THR A 60 -12.56 1.14 18.79
C THR A 60 -13.35 0.14 19.65
N GLY A 61 -14.06 -0.80 19.02
CA GLY A 61 -14.89 -1.80 19.67
C GLY A 61 -14.11 -2.93 20.35
N ASP A 62 -14.87 -3.81 21.00
CA ASP A 62 -14.34 -5.01 21.65
C ASP A 62 -13.67 -5.93 20.63
N ARG A 63 -12.64 -6.68 21.08
CA ARG A 63 -11.89 -7.58 20.21
C ARG A 63 -12.83 -8.66 19.63
N PRO A 64 -13.10 -8.65 18.31
CA PRO A 64 -13.75 -9.78 17.70
C PRO A 64 -12.79 -10.96 17.71
N ASN A 65 -13.33 -12.18 17.77
CA ASN A 65 -12.49 -13.37 17.69
C ASN A 65 -11.78 -13.40 16.33
N LEU A 66 -10.45 -13.21 16.31
CA LEU A 66 -9.63 -13.18 15.10
C LEU A 66 -9.88 -14.37 14.17
N PHE A 67 -10.08 -15.56 14.76
CA PHE A 67 -10.42 -16.76 14.00
C PHE A 67 -11.75 -16.65 13.26
N ARG A 68 -12.76 -16.02 13.88
CA ARG A 68 -14.08 -15.80 13.27
C ARG A 68 -13.97 -14.82 12.10
N GLU A 69 -13.16 -13.78 12.25
CA GLU A 69 -12.95 -12.75 11.21
C GLU A 69 -12.28 -13.29 9.95
N ILE A 70 -11.31 -14.20 10.10
CA ILE A 70 -10.65 -14.87 8.98
C ILE A 70 -11.67 -15.63 8.11
N PHE A 71 -12.65 -16.30 8.74
CA PHE A 71 -13.69 -17.03 8.02
C PHE A 71 -14.75 -16.12 7.38
N HIS A 72 -14.89 -14.89 7.85
CA HIS A 72 -15.75 -13.87 7.24
C HIS A 72 -15.05 -13.08 6.11
N GLY A 73 -13.78 -13.38 5.82
CA GLY A 73 -13.04 -12.73 4.73
C GLY A 73 -12.52 -11.33 5.08
N HIS A 74 -12.54 -10.95 6.36
CA HIS A 74 -11.95 -9.70 6.83
C HIS A 74 -10.44 -9.88 7.02
N LEU A 75 -9.62 -8.92 6.57
CA LEU A 75 -8.16 -8.94 6.77
C LEU A 75 -7.84 -8.47 8.20
N PRO A 76 -7.58 -9.38 9.17
CA PRO A 76 -7.47 -9.00 10.58
C PRO A 76 -6.26 -8.10 10.84
N LEU A 77 -5.19 -8.27 10.06
CA LEU A 77 -3.94 -7.54 10.24
C LEU A 77 -4.11 -6.03 10.02
N TYR A 78 -4.91 -5.62 9.05
CA TYR A 78 -5.15 -4.19 8.81
C TYR A 78 -5.87 -3.54 10.00
N TYR A 79 -6.89 -4.20 10.55
CA TYR A 79 -7.64 -3.70 11.70
C TYR A 79 -6.79 -3.65 12.98
N GLU A 80 -5.87 -4.58 13.17
CA GLU A 80 -4.92 -4.54 14.30
C GLU A 80 -3.92 -3.38 14.18
N ILE A 81 -3.42 -3.09 12.97
CA ILE A 81 -2.59 -1.90 12.72
C ILE A 81 -3.39 -0.64 13.01
N LEU A 82 -4.63 -0.57 12.51
CA LEU A 82 -5.51 0.57 12.72
C LEU A 82 -5.84 0.77 14.20
N ARG A 83 -6.06 -0.30 14.96
CA ARG A 83 -6.25 -0.27 16.42
C ARG A 83 -5.01 0.25 17.16
N GLY A 84 -3.81 -0.19 16.76
CA GLY A 84 -2.56 0.34 17.29
C GLY A 84 -2.41 1.84 17.00
N TRP A 85 -2.76 2.25 15.78
CA TRP A 85 -2.73 3.63 15.34
C TRP A 85 -3.72 4.53 16.10
N THR A 86 -4.97 4.10 16.23
CA THR A 86 -6.01 4.86 16.96
C THR A 86 -5.73 4.91 18.46
N LYS A 87 -5.02 3.93 19.05
CA LYS A 87 -4.51 4.03 20.43
C LYS A 87 -3.43 5.10 20.60
N LEU A 88 -2.61 5.33 19.58
CA LEU A 88 -1.51 6.30 19.62
C LEU A 88 -1.96 7.73 19.31
N PHE A 89 -2.83 7.90 18.31
CA PHE A 89 -3.23 9.21 17.79
C PHE A 89 -4.69 9.58 18.09
N GLY A 90 -5.46 8.66 18.67
CA GLY A 90 -6.91 8.81 18.88
C GLY A 90 -7.72 8.44 17.64
N ALA A 91 -9.03 8.34 17.82
CA ALA A 91 -10.02 8.10 16.75
C ALA A 91 -11.01 9.26 16.61
N SER A 92 -10.68 10.44 17.14
CA SER A 92 -11.62 11.57 17.21
C SER A 92 -11.78 12.33 15.89
N HIS A 93 -10.94 12.05 14.89
CA HIS A 93 -11.03 12.69 13.58
C HIS A 93 -10.87 11.67 12.44
N ASP A 94 -11.76 11.77 11.44
CA ASP A 94 -11.86 10.86 10.30
C ASP A 94 -10.56 10.75 9.50
N TRP A 95 -9.84 11.86 9.34
CA TRP A 95 -8.59 11.88 8.58
C TRP A 95 -7.50 10.98 9.21
N ILE A 96 -7.51 10.79 10.54
CA ILE A 96 -6.52 9.96 11.24
C ILE A 96 -6.66 8.49 10.85
N LEU A 97 -7.88 8.01 10.66
CA LEU A 97 -8.17 6.62 10.24
C LEU A 97 -7.70 6.34 8.80
N ARG A 98 -7.59 7.37 7.97
CA ARG A 98 -7.20 7.27 6.56
C ARG A 98 -5.68 7.36 6.35
N ILE A 99 -4.91 7.86 7.32
CA ILE A 99 -3.44 7.98 7.22
C ILE A 99 -2.75 6.63 6.98
N PRO A 100 -3.06 5.55 7.73
CA PRO A 100 -2.40 4.27 7.52
C PRO A 100 -2.55 3.78 6.07
N SER A 101 -3.76 3.85 5.53
CA SER A 101 -4.05 3.51 4.13
C SER A 101 -3.26 4.40 3.14
N ALA A 102 -3.24 5.71 3.38
CA ALA A 102 -2.46 6.64 2.55
C ALA A 102 -0.96 6.32 2.58
N LEU A 103 -0.40 5.97 3.74
CA LEU A 103 1.01 5.60 3.91
C LEU A 103 1.35 4.31 3.17
N PHE A 104 0.52 3.27 3.31
CA PHE A 104 0.70 2.01 2.55
C PHE A 104 0.58 2.23 1.05
N GLY A 105 -0.32 3.10 0.61
CA GLY A 105 -0.42 3.45 -0.80
C GLY A 105 0.82 4.17 -1.34
N VAL A 106 1.50 4.99 -0.53
CA VAL A 106 2.75 5.67 -0.95
C VAL A 106 3.90 4.67 -0.94
N ALA A 107 3.98 3.82 0.08
CA ALA A 107 4.96 2.74 0.16
C ALA A 107 4.84 1.77 -1.02
N ALA A 108 3.63 1.42 -1.44
CA ALA A 108 3.39 0.57 -2.61
C ALA A 108 3.89 1.22 -3.91
N TRP A 109 3.72 2.54 -4.07
CA TRP A 109 4.24 3.26 -5.22
C TRP A 109 5.78 3.26 -5.25
N VAL A 110 6.42 3.48 -4.09
CA VAL A 110 7.89 3.41 -3.97
C VAL A 110 8.39 2.00 -4.29
N ALA A 111 7.75 0.97 -3.74
CA ALA A 111 8.09 -0.43 -4.00
C ALA A 111 7.93 -0.78 -5.49
N PHE A 112 6.85 -0.32 -6.13
CA PHE A 112 6.64 -0.50 -7.56
C PHE A 112 7.74 0.15 -8.39
N PHE A 113 8.15 1.37 -8.03
CA PHE A 113 9.26 2.04 -8.71
C PHE A 113 10.55 1.23 -8.64
N PHE A 114 10.91 0.68 -7.48
CA PHE A 114 12.10 -0.17 -7.34
C PHE A 114 11.97 -1.54 -8.01
N TYR A 115 10.74 -2.07 -8.16
CA TYR A 115 10.53 -3.34 -8.85
C TYR A 115 10.60 -3.17 -10.38
N ALA A 116 10.15 -2.03 -10.90
CA ALA A 116 10.06 -1.78 -12.34
C ALA A 116 11.40 -1.38 -13.00
N PHE A 117 12.43 -1.03 -12.23
CA PHE A 117 13.73 -0.51 -12.70
C PHE A 117 14.90 -1.21 -12.03
#